data_AF-A0A9X0F678-F1
#
_entry.id   AF-A0A9X0F678-F1
#
_cell.length_a   1.000
_cell.length_b   1.000
_cell.length_c   1.000
_cell.angle_alpha   90.00
_cell.angle_beta   90.00
_cell.angle_gamma   90.00
#
_symmetry.space_group_name_H-M   'P 1'
#
loop_
_entity.id
_entity.type
_entity.pdbx_description
1 polymer ?
#
loop_
_entity_poly.entity_id
_entity_poly.type
_entity_poly.pdbx_seq_one_letter_code
_entity_poly.pdbx_strand_id
1 'polypeptide(L)' 'MAMWDIKTNLIADIEERGVSVLGANGFLKKNDSINELNKTNTQMLKILNELGLKTVSEEVDDDDDIDL' A
#
# COMPACT_ATOMS: atom_id res chain seq x y z
N MET A 1 10.45 -5.80 12.45
CA MET A 1 10.13 -4.36 12.38
C MET A 1 10.58 -3.70 11.07
N ALA A 2 11.67 -4.16 10.43
CA ALA A 2 12.19 -3.58 9.18
C ALA A 2 11.17 -3.25 8.05
N MET A 3 10.28 -4.16 7.64
CA MET A 3 9.29 -3.85 6.58
C MET A 3 8.23 -2.82 7.01
N TRP A 4 7.89 -2.77 8.31
CA TRP A 4 7.01 -1.75 8.84
C TRP A 4 7.67 -0.38 8.74
N ASP A 5 8.92 -0.26 9.18
CA ASP A 5 9.66 1.00 9.15
C ASP A 5 9.87 1.49 7.71
N ILE A 6 10.17 0.58 6.78
CA ILE A 6 10.29 0.89 5.35
C ILE A 6 8.98 1.48 4.81
N LYS A 7 7.83 0.84 5.04
CA LYS A 7 6.56 1.39 4.52
C LYS A 7 6.22 2.74 5.15
N THR A 8 6.53 2.96 6.43
CA THR A 8 6.26 4.22 7.12
C THR A 8 7.10 5.34 6.53
N ASN A 9 8.39 5.10 6.29
CA ASN A 9 9.27 6.09 5.67
C ASN A 9 8.85 6.40 4.22
N LEU A 10 8.42 5.40 3.46
CA LEU A 10 7.92 5.60 2.09
C LEU A 10 6.62 6.40 2.06
N ILE A 11 5.71 6.19 3.02
CA ILE A 11 4.48 6.98 3.14
C ILE A 11 4.82 8.42 3.50
N ALA A 12 5.64 8.63 4.54
CA ALA A 12 6.04 9.98 4.97
C ALA A 12 6.67 10.78 3.82
N ASP A 13 7.52 10.13 3.03
CA ASP A 13 8.13 10.73 1.85
C ASP A 13 7.11 11.15 0.77
N ILE A 14 6.07 10.34 0.53
CA ILE A 14 5.01 10.66 -0.43
C ILE A 14 4.14 11.81 0.09
N GLU A 15 3.86 11.84 1.40
CA GLU A 15 3.11 12.92 2.03
C GLU A 15 3.87 14.25 1.98
N GLU A 16 5.18 14.22 2.21
CA GLU A 16 6.03 15.41 2.20
C GLU A 16 6.31 15.92 0.78
N ARG A 17 6.71 15.03 -0.14
CA ARG A 17 7.18 15.43 -1.48
C ARG A 17 6.11 15.32 -2.56
N GLY A 18 4.97 14.71 -2.26
CA GLY A 18 3.87 14.49 -3.19
C GLY A 18 4.15 13.38 -4.21
N VAL A 19 3.21 13.25 -5.15
CA VAL A 19 3.23 12.18 -6.17
C VAL A 19 4.22 12.40 -7.31
N SER A 20 4.65 13.65 -7.50
CA SER A 20 5.61 14.07 -8.52
C SER A 20 6.69 14.93 -7.89
N VAL A 21 7.94 14.62 -8.18
CA VAL A 21 9.12 15.25 -7.56
C VAL A 21 10.07 15.76 -8.64
N LEU A 22 10.81 16.83 -8.33
CA LEU A 22 11.81 17.35 -9.24
C LEU A 22 13.00 16.38 -9.33
N GLY A 23 13.29 15.90 -10.53
CA GLY A 23 14.45 15.07 -10.80
C GLY A 23 15.75 15.88 -10.85
N ALA A 24 16.89 15.20 -10.75
CA ALA A 24 18.21 15.83 -10.83
C ALA A 24 18.47 16.53 -12.19
N ASN A 25 17.74 16.13 -13.22
CA ASN A 25 17.76 16.75 -14.56
C ASN A 25 16.84 17.99 -14.68
N GLY A 26 16.20 18.41 -13.59
CA GLY A 26 15.28 19.55 -13.58
C GLY A 26 13.88 19.26 -14.13
N PHE A 27 13.56 18.00 -14.47
CA PHE A 27 12.23 17.61 -14.93
C PHE A 27 11.43 16.95 -13.81
N LEU A 28 10.12 17.22 -13.77
CA LEU A 28 9.22 16.49 -12.88
C LEU A 28 9.17 15.03 -13.29
N LYS A 29 9.36 14.16 -12.30
CA LYS A 29 9.19 12.71 -12.44
C LYS A 29 8.24 12.20 -11.36
N LYS A 30 7.73 10.98 -11.54
CA LYS A 30 6.97 10.29 -10.49
C LYS A 30 7.86 10.11 -9.26
N ASN A 31 7.28 10.26 -8.06
CA ASN A 31 7.99 9.92 -6.82
C ASN A 31 8.30 8.41 -6.78
N ASP A 32 9.57 8.06 -6.66
CA ASP A 32 10.05 6.67 -6.65
C ASP A 32 9.44 5.88 -5.48
N SER A 33 9.17 6.56 -4.35
CA SER A 33 8.58 5.96 -3.15
C SER A 33 7.22 5.32 -3.40
N ILE A 34 6.45 5.78 -4.40
CA ILE A 34 5.17 5.16 -4.76
C ILE A 34 5.38 3.72 -5.24
N ASN A 35 6.35 3.52 -6.14
CA ASN A 35 6.59 2.20 -6.70
C ASN A 35 7.18 1.27 -5.64
N GLU A 36 8.08 1.77 -4.79
CA GLU A 36 8.67 0.99 -3.70
C GLU A 36 7.65 0.66 -2.59
N LEU A 37 6.70 1.55 -2.32
CA LEU A 37 5.61 1.29 -1.37
C LEU A 37 4.74 0.14 -1.87
N ASN A 38 4.35 0.15 -3.15
CA ASN A 38 3.55 -0.93 -3.75
C ASN A 38 4.28 -2.28 -3.72
N LYS A 39 5.58 -2.29 -4.02
CA LYS A 39 6.41 -3.52 -3.95
C LYS A 39 6.52 -4.03 -2.52
N THR A 40 6.80 -3.14 -1.57
CA THR A 40 6.88 -3.47 -0.14
C THR A 40 5.56 -4.04 0.36
N ASN A 41 4.43 -3.38 0.06
CA ASN A 41 3.10 -3.85 0.41
C ASN A 41 2.80 -5.24 -0.20
N THR A 42 3.16 -5.45 -1.46
CA THR A 42 3.01 -6.76 -2.12
C THR A 42 3.80 -7.85 -1.39
N GLN A 43 5.03 -7.58 -0.96
CA GLN A 43 5.83 -8.54 -0.19
C GLN A 43 5.21 -8.82 1.18
N MET A 44 4.70 -7.79 1.86
CA MET A 44 4.00 -7.96 3.14
C MET A 44 2.76 -8.85 2.99
N LEU A 45 1.93 -8.63 1.97
CA LEU A 45 0.76 -9.46 1.68
C LEU A 45 1.13 -10.91 1.33
N LYS A 46 2.24 -11.12 0.60
CA LYS A 46 2.75 -12.48 0.33
C LYS A 46 3.15 -13.21 1.60
N ILE A 47 3.87 -12.55 2.51
CA ILE A 47 4.24 -13.13 3.81
C ILE A 47 2.98 -13.50 4.60
N LEU A 48 1.98 -12.62 4.65
CA LEU A 48 0.71 -12.92 5.32
C LEU A 48 0.03 -14.16 4.72
N ASN A 49 -0.05 -14.25 3.39
CA ASN A 49 -0.61 -15.41 2.70
C ASN A 49 0.17 -16.70 2.97
N GLU A 50 1.51 -16.65 2.97
CA GLU A 50 2.38 -17.80 3.27
C GLU A 50 2.23 -18.28 4.73
N LEU A 51 1.90 -17.37 5.65
CA LEU A 51 1.57 -17.69 7.04
C LEU A 51 0.12 -18.17 7.23
N GLY A 52 -0.69 -18.22 6.17
CA GLY A 52 -2.12 -18.56 6.25
C GLY A 52 -2.98 -17.47 6.90
N LEU A 53 -2.42 -16.27 7.09
CA LEU A 53 -3.12 -15.11 7.63
C LEU A 53 -3.82 -14.39 6.48
N LYS A 54 -5.06 -14.77 6.22
CA LYS A 54 -5.94 -14.03 5.31
C LYS A 54 -6.65 -12.93 6.08
N THR A 55 -6.89 -11.81 5.42
CA THR A 55 -7.86 -10.83 5.92
C THR A 55 -9.22 -11.51 5.99
N VAL A 56 -9.77 -11.63 7.19
CA VAL A 56 -11.20 -11.93 7.34
C VAL A 56 -11.89 -10.66 6.88
N SER A 57 -12.29 -10.61 5.61
CA SER A 57 -13.32 -9.66 5.23
C SER A 57 -14.54 -10.07 6.06
N GLU A 58 -15.06 -9.18 6.89
CA GLU A 58 -16.48 -9.27 7.24
C GLU A 58 -17.19 -9.11 5.89
N GLU A 59 -17.53 -10.24 5.27
CA GLU A 59 -18.58 -10.25 4.28
C GLU A 59 -19.80 -9.77 5.04
N VAL A 60 -20.18 -8.51 4.80
CA VAL A 60 -21.55 -8.07 5.05
C VAL A 60 -22.35 -8.98 4.13
N ASP A 61 -22.99 -9.99 4.73
CA ASP A 61 -23.97 -10.85 4.08
C ASP A 61 -25.10 -9.90 3.63
N ASP A 62 -25.00 -9.34 2.42
CA ASP A 62 -26.10 -8.67 1.72
C ASP A 62 -27.07 -9.75 1.19
N ASP A 63 -27.55 -10.63 2.07
CA ASP A 63 -28.56 -11.65 1.78
C ASP A 63 -29.79 -11.50 2.69
N ASP A 64 -30.15 -10.25 3.00
CA ASP A 64 -31.50 -9.91 3.45
C ASP A 64 -32.38 -9.64 2.22
N ASP A 65 -32.91 -10.73 1.66
CA ASP A 65 -34.16 -10.76 0.90
C ASP A 65 -35.24 -9.93 1.64
N ILE A 66 -35.45 -8.68 1.24
CA ILE A 66 -36.68 -7.94 1.53
C ILE A 66 -37.56 -8.02 0.29
N ASP A 67 -38.22 -9.17 0.17
CA ASP A 67 -39.44 -9.32 -0.62
C ASP A 67 -40.60 -8.79 0.25
N LEU A 68 -40.96 -7.51 0.07
CA LEU A 68 -42.20 -6.87 0.59
C LEU A 68 -42.62 -5.66 -0.24
#